data_AF-A0A4R2IIV8-F1
#
_entry.id   AF-A0A4R2IIV8-F1
#
_cell.length_a   1.000
_cell.length_b   1.000
_cell.length_c   1.000
_cell.angle_alpha   90.00
_cell.angle_beta   90.00
_cell.angle_gamma   90.00
#
_symmetry.space_group_name_H-M   'P 1'
#
loop_
_entity.id
_entity.type
_entity.pdbx_description
1 polymer ?
#
loop_
_entity_poly.entity_id
_entity_poly.type
_entity_poly.pdbx_seq_one_letter_code
_entity_poly.pdbx_strand_id
1 'polypeptide(L)'
;MSYMSREAVSMTNMTDPRPMLVRALDQTQHLIDTVDPADLDRPTPLPEYDVRTLLGHLITVAGRINLGLTGGNPLDLPTVTTGVDDVPTAWKERRTTVDATLADDAVLTQICKLPWGTLSGAAAIAAYTGELTTHSWDLAKAINRTDDLDDTLATHCLPLVRQFLPAEPRGGHVPFGPVVAVADDAPPYAQLVAWQGRQP
;
A
#
# COMPACT_ATOMS: atom_id res chain seq x y z
N MET A 1 -18.43 -9.36 42.66
CA MET A 1 -17.90 -9.88 41.38
C MET A 1 -17.37 -8.71 40.58
N SER A 2 -16.05 -8.56 40.53
CA SER A 2 -15.34 -7.39 40.03
C SER A 2 -15.35 -7.33 38.50
N TYR A 3 -15.58 -6.12 37.98
CA TYR A 3 -15.26 -5.70 36.62
C TYR A 3 -13.79 -6.05 36.29
N MET A 4 -13.55 -6.78 35.20
CA MET A 4 -12.23 -6.83 34.55
C MET A 4 -12.31 -5.98 33.29
N SER A 5 -11.77 -4.78 33.43
CA SER A 5 -11.48 -3.83 32.38
C SER A 5 -10.68 -4.53 31.26
N ARG A 6 -11.16 -4.42 30.02
CA ARG A 6 -10.31 -4.63 28.84
C ARG A 6 -9.27 -3.52 28.88
N GLU A 7 -8.10 -3.85 29.41
CA GLU A 7 -6.94 -2.98 29.38
C GLU A 7 -6.69 -2.56 27.93
N ALA A 8 -6.54 -1.25 27.75
CA ALA A 8 -5.97 -0.65 26.58
C ALA A 8 -4.65 -1.37 26.30
N VAL A 9 -4.65 -2.21 25.27
CA VAL A 9 -3.41 -2.77 24.72
C VAL A 9 -2.57 -1.57 24.30
N SER A 10 -1.56 -1.31 25.13
CA SER A 10 -0.51 -0.31 25.09
C SER A 10 -0.39 0.45 23.76
N MET A 11 -0.77 1.74 23.78
CA MET A 11 -0.38 2.74 22.76
C MET A 11 1.11 3.12 22.85
N THR A 12 1.98 2.15 23.15
CA THR A 12 3.41 2.40 23.41
C THR A 12 4.22 1.37 22.63
N ASN A 13 4.96 1.85 21.62
CA ASN A 13 5.92 1.17 20.74
C ASN A 13 5.43 0.76 19.34
N MET A 14 4.60 1.57 18.68
CA MET A 14 4.74 1.66 17.23
C MET A 14 5.80 2.73 16.96
N THR A 15 6.98 2.31 16.47
CA THR A 15 7.92 3.24 15.84
C THR A 15 7.15 4.11 14.86
N ASP A 16 7.46 5.40 14.80
CA ASP A 16 6.83 6.34 13.86
C ASP A 16 6.69 5.68 12.48
N PRO A 17 5.47 5.51 11.93
CA PRO A 17 5.25 4.76 10.70
C PRO A 17 5.58 5.58 9.44
N ARG A 18 5.75 6.90 9.57
CA ARG A 18 5.99 7.83 8.45
C ARG A 18 7.23 7.50 7.62
N PRO A 19 8.40 7.14 8.20
CA PRO A 19 9.59 6.84 7.40
C PRO A 19 9.40 5.67 6.43
N MET A 20 8.63 4.65 6.79
CA MET A 20 8.37 3.53 5.87
C MET A 20 7.39 3.92 4.77
N LEU A 21 6.37 4.74 5.07
CA LEU A 21 5.49 5.29 4.04
C LEU A 21 6.26 6.17 3.05
N VAL A 22 7.15 7.03 3.55
CA VAL A 22 8.04 7.86 2.73
C VAL A 22 8.87 6.98 1.79
N ARG A 23 9.51 5.93 2.30
CA ARG A 23 10.29 5.00 1.46
C ARG A 23 9.44 4.28 0.42
N ALA A 24 8.22 3.86 0.76
CA ALA A 24 7.30 3.24 -0.20
C ALA A 24 6.88 4.22 -1.31
N LEU A 25 6.61 5.48 -0.95
CA LEU A 25 6.29 6.54 -1.92
C LEU A 25 7.48 6.85 -2.84
N ASP A 26 8.71 6.88 -2.31
CA ASP A 26 9.92 7.10 -3.10
C ASP A 26 10.19 5.94 -4.07
N GLN A 27 10.03 4.69 -3.62
CA GLN A 27 10.15 3.51 -4.50
C GLN A 27 9.09 3.53 -5.60
N THR A 28 7.85 3.89 -5.26
CA THR A 28 6.77 3.99 -6.24
C THR A 28 7.08 5.07 -7.28
N GLN A 29 7.54 6.25 -6.86
CA GLN A 29 8.01 7.30 -7.78
C GLN A 29 9.11 6.79 -8.70
N HIS A 30 10.12 6.12 -8.15
CA HIS A 30 11.24 5.61 -8.92
C HIS A 30 10.77 4.67 -10.03
N LEU A 31 9.89 3.73 -9.72
CA LEU A 31 9.31 2.83 -10.72
C LEU A 31 8.46 3.56 -11.75
N ILE A 32 7.63 4.52 -11.33
CA ILE A 32 6.82 5.36 -12.24
C ILE A 32 7.73 6.09 -13.26
N ASP A 33 8.86 6.63 -12.81
CA ASP A 33 9.82 7.33 -13.66
C ASP A 33 10.52 6.40 -14.68
N THR A 34 10.44 5.08 -14.50
CA THR A 34 11.05 4.09 -15.41
C THR A 34 10.10 3.49 -16.44
N VAL A 35 8.80 3.80 -16.36
CA VAL A 35 7.79 3.23 -17.28
C VAL A 35 7.94 3.79 -18.69
N ASP A 36 8.14 2.92 -19.67
CA ASP A 36 8.11 3.30 -21.09
C ASP A 36 6.65 3.35 -21.60
N PRO A 37 6.29 4.26 -22.52
CA PRO A 37 4.98 4.22 -23.18
C PRO A 37 4.59 2.85 -23.75
N ALA A 38 5.54 2.04 -24.21
CA ALA A 38 5.32 0.69 -24.71
C ALA A 38 4.92 -0.32 -23.62
N ASP A 39 5.16 0.00 -22.34
CA ASP A 39 4.79 -0.87 -21.22
C ASP A 39 3.34 -0.70 -20.78
N LEU A 40 2.67 0.39 -21.19
CA LEU A 40 1.39 0.81 -20.62
C LEU A 40 0.27 -0.23 -20.75
N ASP A 41 0.27 -1.02 -21.82
CA ASP A 41 -0.77 -2.01 -22.08
C ASP A 41 -0.32 -3.44 -21.66
N ARG A 42 0.83 -3.57 -20.98
CA ARG A 42 1.30 -4.87 -20.47
C ARG A 42 0.42 -5.33 -19.30
N PRO A 43 0.14 -6.65 -19.22
CA PRO A 43 -0.60 -7.19 -18.09
C PRO A 43 0.21 -7.06 -16.79
N THR A 44 -0.48 -6.87 -15.67
CA THR A 44 0.12 -6.94 -14.34
C THR A 44 -0.21 -8.26 -13.65
N PRO A 45 0.46 -8.59 -12.53
CA PRO A 45 0.03 -9.72 -11.68
C PRO A 45 -1.38 -9.56 -11.10
N LEU A 46 -1.96 -8.34 -11.13
CA LEU A 46 -3.38 -8.10 -10.89
C LEU A 46 -4.14 -8.23 -12.21
N PRO A 47 -4.95 -9.30 -12.42
CA PRO A 47 -5.53 -9.60 -13.73
C PRO A 47 -6.52 -8.53 -14.22
N GLU A 48 -7.07 -7.71 -13.32
CA GLU A 48 -7.96 -6.60 -13.65
C GLU A 48 -7.19 -5.40 -14.25
N TYR A 49 -5.87 -5.31 -14.03
CA TYR A 49 -5.05 -4.12 -14.33
C TYR A 49 -3.97 -4.44 -15.37
N ASP A 50 -3.90 -3.61 -16.41
CA ASP A 50 -2.67 -3.34 -17.15
C ASP A 50 -1.81 -2.27 -16.41
N VAL A 51 -0.62 -2.00 -16.90
CA VAL A 51 0.29 -1.00 -16.31
C VAL A 51 -0.38 0.37 -16.23
N ARG A 52 -1.07 0.81 -17.29
CA ARG A 52 -1.79 2.09 -17.31
C ARG A 52 -2.82 2.20 -16.19
N THR A 53 -3.61 1.15 -15.99
CA THR A 53 -4.64 1.09 -14.96
C THR A 53 -4.02 1.06 -13.57
N LEU A 54 -2.92 0.31 -13.39
CA LEU A 54 -2.18 0.29 -12.13
C LEU A 54 -1.58 1.66 -11.78
N LEU A 55 -1.03 2.38 -12.75
CA LEU A 55 -0.54 3.75 -12.54
C LEU A 55 -1.67 4.69 -12.11
N GLY A 56 -2.83 4.61 -12.77
CA GLY A 56 -4.01 5.38 -12.37
C GLY A 56 -4.49 5.06 -10.95
N HIS A 57 -4.39 3.79 -10.54
CA HIS A 57 -4.69 3.34 -9.18
C HIS A 57 -3.69 3.89 -8.16
N LEU A 58 -2.39 3.83 -8.43
CA LEU A 58 -1.35 4.38 -7.57
C LEU A 58 -1.56 5.89 -7.32
N ILE A 59 -1.90 6.66 -8.36
CA ILE A 59 -2.27 8.09 -8.23
C ILE A 59 -3.48 8.28 -7.29
N THR A 60 -4.48 7.41 -7.41
CA THR A 60 -5.64 7.40 -6.49
C THR A 60 -5.20 7.11 -5.06
N VAL A 61 -4.37 6.09 -4.84
CA VAL A 61 -3.88 5.70 -3.50
C VAL A 61 -3.15 6.87 -2.83
N ALA A 62 -2.27 7.57 -3.55
CA ALA A 62 -1.61 8.76 -3.03
C ALA A 62 -2.61 9.86 -2.61
N GLY A 63 -3.68 10.07 -3.37
CA GLY A 63 -4.77 10.97 -2.98
C GLY A 63 -5.57 10.49 -1.76
N ARG A 64 -5.80 9.18 -1.64
CA ARG A 64 -6.53 8.55 -0.54
C ARG A 64 -5.77 8.62 0.79
N ILE A 65 -4.44 8.52 0.76
CA ILE A 65 -3.57 8.75 1.93
C ILE A 65 -3.86 10.14 2.50
N ASN A 66 -3.77 11.18 1.66
CA ASN A 66 -4.02 12.55 2.09
C ASN A 66 -5.45 12.71 2.66
N LEU A 67 -6.46 12.33 1.88
CA LEU A 67 -7.86 12.53 2.26
C LEU A 67 -8.22 11.80 3.57
N GLY A 68 -7.75 10.57 3.74
CA GLY A 68 -7.97 9.80 4.96
C GLY A 68 -7.30 10.43 6.18
N LEU A 69 -6.03 10.83 6.06
CA LEU A 69 -5.26 11.44 7.15
C LEU A 69 -5.74 12.84 7.53
N THR A 70 -6.55 13.49 6.69
CA THR A 70 -7.24 14.75 7.01
C THR A 70 -8.70 14.56 7.43
N GLY A 71 -9.14 13.31 7.67
CA GLY A 71 -10.49 12.99 8.16
C GLY A 71 -11.60 12.91 7.12
N GLY A 72 -11.26 12.98 5.82
CA GLY A 72 -12.19 12.72 4.74
C GLY A 72 -12.42 11.22 4.52
N ASN A 73 -13.32 10.89 3.59
CA ASN A 73 -13.61 9.51 3.21
C ASN A 73 -12.80 9.14 1.95
N PRO A 74 -11.81 8.22 2.03
CA PRO A 74 -11.01 7.82 0.87
C PRO A 74 -11.82 7.21 -0.29
N LEU A 75 -13.03 6.71 -0.02
CA LEU A 75 -13.95 6.19 -1.04
C LEU A 75 -14.64 7.28 -1.87
N ASP A 76 -14.50 8.54 -1.49
CA ASP A 76 -14.96 9.66 -2.33
C ASP A 76 -14.06 9.84 -3.56
N LEU A 77 -12.86 9.24 -3.57
CA LEU A 77 -12.01 9.12 -4.74
C LEU A 77 -12.33 7.82 -5.52
N PRO A 78 -12.29 7.86 -6.87
CA PRO A 78 -12.50 6.66 -7.69
C PRO A 78 -11.47 5.59 -7.36
N THR A 79 -11.68 4.35 -7.79
CA THR A 79 -10.67 3.29 -7.62
C THR A 79 -9.43 3.51 -8.49
N VAL A 80 -9.62 4.10 -9.68
CA VAL A 80 -8.57 4.36 -10.66
C VAL A 80 -8.76 5.78 -11.20
N THR A 81 -7.69 6.57 -11.17
CA THR A 81 -7.63 7.85 -11.88
C THR A 81 -7.40 7.58 -13.36
N THR A 82 -8.28 8.05 -14.25
CA THR A 82 -8.17 7.85 -15.70
C THR A 82 -7.78 9.15 -16.41
N GLY A 83 -7.27 9.05 -17.64
CA GLY A 83 -6.94 10.22 -18.46
C GLY A 83 -5.77 11.07 -17.92
N VAL A 84 -4.80 10.42 -17.26
CA VAL A 84 -3.59 11.10 -16.77
C VAL A 84 -2.55 11.11 -17.90
N ASP A 85 -2.31 12.29 -18.48
CA ASP A 85 -1.37 12.45 -19.60
C ASP A 85 0.10 12.34 -19.16
N ASP A 86 0.43 12.90 -17.99
CA ASP A 86 1.78 12.88 -17.39
C ASP A 86 1.71 12.29 -15.98
N VAL A 87 1.88 10.96 -15.90
CA VAL A 87 1.83 10.21 -14.63
C VAL A 87 2.96 10.61 -13.68
N PRO A 88 4.23 10.75 -14.11
CA PRO A 88 5.30 11.24 -13.24
C PRO A 88 4.99 12.57 -12.57
N THR A 89 4.49 13.56 -13.32
CA THR A 89 4.13 14.87 -12.76
C THR A 89 2.93 14.76 -11.82
N ALA A 90 1.87 14.06 -12.21
CA ALA A 90 0.70 13.86 -11.37
C ALA A 90 1.06 13.17 -10.03
N TRP A 91 1.98 12.20 -10.06
CA TRP A 91 2.46 11.53 -8.85
C TRP A 91 3.23 12.51 -7.95
N LYS A 92 4.13 13.33 -8.51
CA LYS A 92 4.91 14.34 -7.75
C LYS A 92 4.01 15.35 -7.04
N GLU A 93 2.92 15.77 -7.68
CA GLU A 93 1.92 16.65 -7.07
C GLU A 93 1.20 15.99 -5.88
N ARG A 94 0.79 14.71 -6.05
CA ARG A 94 0.19 13.92 -4.97
C ARG A 94 1.18 13.71 -3.82
N ARG A 95 2.42 13.36 -4.14
CA ARG A 95 3.52 13.17 -3.18
C ARG A 95 3.75 14.43 -2.35
N THR A 96 3.86 15.59 -3.01
CA THR A 96 4.01 16.89 -2.32
C THR A 96 2.87 17.16 -1.33
N THR A 97 1.63 16.82 -1.73
CA THR A 97 0.46 16.96 -0.86
C THR A 97 0.53 16.02 0.34
N VAL A 98 0.90 14.75 0.12
CA VAL A 98 1.08 13.76 1.19
C VAL A 98 2.17 14.20 2.16
N ASP A 99 3.31 14.70 1.66
CA ASP A 99 4.43 15.17 2.50
C ASP A 99 4.01 16.33 3.40
N ALA A 100 3.25 17.29 2.87
CA ALA A 100 2.70 18.39 3.65
C ALA A 100 1.76 17.87 4.76
N THR A 101 0.94 16.86 4.47
CA THR A 101 0.06 16.23 5.45
C THR A 101 0.83 15.46 6.53
N LEU A 102 1.89 14.74 6.16
CA LEU A 102 2.70 13.96 7.12
C LEU A 102 3.55 14.84 8.06
N ALA A 103 3.73 16.12 7.74
CA ALA A 103 4.46 17.07 8.56
C ALA A 103 3.72 17.48 9.85
N ASP A 104 2.39 17.27 9.92
CA ASP A 104 1.60 17.53 11.13
C ASP A 104 1.51 16.25 11.99
N ASP A 105 2.05 16.29 13.21
CA ASP A 105 1.99 15.14 14.13
C ASP A 105 0.55 14.76 14.53
N ALA A 106 -0.43 15.68 14.40
CA ALA A 106 -1.83 15.39 14.69
C ALA A 106 -2.37 14.23 13.83
N VAL A 107 -1.83 14.05 12.61
CA VAL A 107 -2.27 12.97 11.71
C VAL A 107 -2.05 11.59 12.31
N LEU A 108 -1.06 11.39 13.20
CA LEU A 108 -0.80 10.09 13.82
C LEU A 108 -1.98 9.62 14.68
N THR A 109 -2.70 10.55 15.29
CA THR A 109 -3.85 10.27 16.16
C THR A 109 -5.20 10.43 15.47
N GLN A 110 -5.22 10.95 14.24
CA GLN A 110 -6.44 11.21 13.49
C GLN A 110 -7.25 9.92 13.29
N ILE A 111 -8.56 10.00 13.52
CA ILE A 111 -9.45 8.86 13.27
C ILE A 111 -9.77 8.77 11.77
N CYS A 112 -9.25 7.74 11.13
CA CYS A 112 -9.40 7.47 9.71
C CYS A 112 -10.50 6.42 9.50
N LYS A 113 -11.54 6.75 8.74
CA LYS A 113 -12.59 5.80 8.34
C LYS A 113 -12.22 5.21 6.97
N LEU A 114 -11.61 4.02 6.99
CA LEU A 114 -11.18 3.31 5.79
C LEU A 114 -12.19 2.21 5.43
N PRO A 115 -12.19 1.70 4.19
CA PRO A 115 -13.13 0.68 3.75
C PRO A 115 -13.08 -0.60 4.61
N TRP A 116 -11.91 -0.89 5.16
CA TRP A 116 -11.63 -2.08 5.98
C TRP A 116 -11.69 -1.83 7.49
N GLY A 117 -11.98 -0.61 7.94
CA GLY A 117 -12.11 -0.32 9.37
C GLY A 117 -11.90 1.14 9.76
N THR A 118 -12.14 1.43 11.03
CA THR A 118 -11.81 2.73 11.64
C THR A 118 -10.49 2.59 12.40
N LEU A 119 -9.47 3.33 11.99
CA LEU A 119 -8.10 3.21 12.48
C LEU A 119 -7.56 4.57 12.96
N SER A 120 -6.51 4.57 13.78
CA SER A 120 -5.69 5.77 13.97
C SER A 120 -4.91 6.07 12.68
N GLY A 121 -4.51 7.32 12.47
CA GLY A 121 -3.73 7.68 11.29
C GLY A 121 -2.37 7.01 11.26
N ALA A 122 -1.76 6.72 12.41
CA ALA A 122 -0.56 5.89 12.47
C ALA A 122 -0.79 4.47 11.90
N ALA A 123 -1.92 3.83 12.21
CA ALA A 123 -2.29 2.54 11.63
C ALA A 123 -2.70 2.65 10.15
N ALA A 124 -3.34 3.76 9.74
CA ALA A 124 -3.65 4.03 8.35
C ALA A 124 -2.38 4.21 7.50
N ILE A 125 -1.37 4.95 8.00
CA ILE A 125 -0.05 5.10 7.38
C ILE A 125 0.58 3.71 7.16
N ALA A 126 0.59 2.86 8.19
CA ALA A 126 1.14 1.51 8.08
C ALA A 126 0.40 0.64 7.03
N ALA A 127 -0.92 0.76 6.95
CA ALA A 127 -1.73 0.08 5.95
C ALA A 127 -1.40 0.54 4.52
N TYR A 128 -1.33 1.86 4.28
CA TYR A 128 -0.97 2.41 2.98
C TYR A 128 0.48 2.11 2.57
N THR A 129 1.40 1.98 3.52
CA THR A 129 2.76 1.47 3.24
C THR A 129 2.68 0.08 2.62
N GLY A 130 1.85 -0.83 3.17
CA GLY A 130 1.67 -2.18 2.62
C GLY A 130 1.02 -2.19 1.23
N GLU A 131 0.02 -1.33 1.02
CA GLU A 131 -0.66 -1.15 -0.27
C GLU A 131 0.32 -0.68 -1.36
N LEU A 132 1.07 0.40 -1.09
CA LEU A 132 2.09 0.93 -2.02
C LEU A 132 3.24 -0.05 -2.26
N THR A 133 3.72 -0.73 -1.22
CA THR A 133 4.80 -1.72 -1.34
C THR A 133 4.37 -2.87 -2.26
N THR A 134 3.15 -3.37 -2.07
CA THR A 134 2.63 -4.48 -2.88
C THR A 134 2.41 -4.05 -4.33
N HIS A 135 1.82 -2.87 -4.57
CA HIS A 135 1.57 -2.38 -5.92
C HIS A 135 2.83 -1.88 -6.64
N SER A 136 3.86 -1.47 -5.90
CA SER A 136 5.20 -1.27 -6.46
C SER A 136 5.76 -2.58 -7.04
N TRP A 137 5.57 -3.71 -6.33
CA TRP A 137 5.97 -5.00 -6.88
C TRP A 137 5.16 -5.39 -8.12
N ASP A 138 3.85 -5.14 -8.14
CA ASP A 138 3.01 -5.40 -9.31
C ASP A 138 3.52 -4.63 -10.54
N LEU A 139 3.87 -3.35 -10.35
CA LEU A 139 4.42 -2.49 -11.39
C LEU A 139 5.80 -2.98 -11.84
N ALA A 140 6.72 -3.19 -10.89
CA ALA A 140 8.07 -3.65 -11.14
C ALA A 140 8.10 -5.00 -11.88
N LYS A 141 7.22 -5.94 -11.51
CA LYS A 141 7.06 -7.23 -12.19
C LYS A 141 6.57 -7.02 -13.63
N ALA A 142 5.58 -6.17 -13.84
CA ALA A 142 5.02 -5.90 -15.16
C ALA A 142 6.06 -5.30 -16.13
N ILE A 143 6.96 -4.44 -15.64
CA ILE A 143 7.98 -3.74 -16.45
C ILE A 143 9.39 -4.38 -16.38
N ASN A 144 9.54 -5.56 -15.77
CA ASN A 144 10.81 -6.26 -15.58
C ASN A 144 11.89 -5.43 -14.83
N ARG A 145 11.50 -4.85 -13.69
CA ARG A 145 12.34 -4.00 -12.81
C ARG A 145 12.28 -4.42 -11.35
N THR A 146 12.06 -5.71 -11.07
CA THR A 146 12.01 -6.22 -9.68
C THR A 146 13.32 -6.02 -8.92
N ASP A 147 14.45 -5.86 -9.63
CA ASP A 147 15.76 -5.60 -9.02
C ASP A 147 15.87 -4.18 -8.41
N ASP A 148 14.94 -3.27 -8.73
CA ASP A 148 14.89 -1.90 -8.19
C ASP A 148 14.15 -1.83 -6.84
N LEU A 149 13.58 -2.95 -6.37
CA LEU A 149 12.77 -3.00 -5.16
C LEU A 149 13.64 -3.06 -3.89
N ASP A 150 13.29 -2.25 -2.87
CA ASP A 150 13.86 -2.32 -1.52
C ASP A 150 13.17 -3.41 -0.70
N ASP A 151 13.86 -4.54 -0.55
CA ASP A 151 13.45 -5.69 0.26
C ASP A 151 13.13 -5.36 1.73
N THR A 152 13.63 -4.23 2.25
CA THR A 152 13.30 -3.75 3.59
C THR A 152 11.82 -3.43 3.73
N LEU A 153 11.18 -2.89 2.69
CA LEU A 153 9.75 -2.59 2.68
C LEU A 153 8.92 -3.87 2.77
N ALA A 154 9.27 -4.88 1.97
CA ALA A 154 8.57 -6.16 2.01
C ALA A 154 8.73 -6.87 3.37
N THR A 155 9.95 -6.86 3.90
CA THR A 155 10.26 -7.40 5.24
C THR A 155 9.47 -6.67 6.33
N HIS A 156 9.36 -5.35 6.25
CA HIS A 156 8.62 -4.54 7.21
C HIS A 156 7.11 -4.79 7.14
N CYS A 157 6.54 -4.90 5.93
CA CYS A 157 5.10 -5.02 5.73
C CYS A 157 4.56 -6.44 5.98
N LEU A 158 5.35 -7.48 5.74
CA LEU A 158 4.87 -8.87 5.81
C LEU A 158 4.22 -9.25 7.16
N PRO A 159 4.79 -8.93 8.34
CA PRO A 159 4.15 -9.22 9.63
C PRO A 159 2.79 -8.55 9.79
N LEU A 160 2.67 -7.29 9.35
CA LEU A 160 1.43 -6.52 9.40
C LEU A 160 0.36 -7.13 8.47
N VAL A 161 0.76 -7.48 7.25
CA VAL A 161 -0.12 -8.14 6.28
C VAL A 161 -0.60 -9.48 6.83
N ARG A 162 0.26 -10.29 7.43
CA ARG A 162 -0.14 -11.58 8.06
C ARG A 162 -1.13 -11.40 9.20
N GLN A 163 -1.01 -10.31 9.96
CA GLN A 163 -1.91 -10.00 11.07
C GLN A 163 -3.32 -9.62 10.59
N PHE A 164 -3.43 -8.82 9.53
CA PHE A 164 -4.72 -8.34 9.02
C PHE A 164 -5.35 -9.23 7.94
N LEU A 165 -4.54 -10.03 7.26
CA LEU A 165 -4.96 -10.97 6.22
C LEU A 165 -4.55 -12.39 6.64
N PRO A 166 -5.37 -13.09 7.45
CA PRO A 166 -5.06 -14.45 7.90
C PRO A 166 -4.93 -15.41 6.72
N ALA A 167 -4.22 -16.53 6.89
CA ALA A 167 -4.05 -17.52 5.83
C ALA A 167 -5.39 -18.08 5.33
N GLU A 168 -6.37 -18.25 6.23
CA GLU A 168 -7.73 -18.67 5.95
C GLU A 168 -8.72 -17.94 6.88
N PRO A 169 -9.99 -17.72 6.49
CA PRO A 169 -10.56 -18.05 5.17
C PRO A 169 -10.09 -17.09 4.06
N ARG A 170 -9.96 -17.59 2.83
CA ARG A 170 -9.72 -16.78 1.61
C ARG A 170 -10.91 -16.79 0.64
N GLY A 171 -11.06 -15.71 -0.12
CA GLY A 171 -12.19 -15.49 -1.04
C GLY A 171 -13.38 -14.75 -0.43
N GLY A 172 -14.38 -14.42 -1.25
CA GLY A 172 -15.54 -13.63 -0.84
C GLY A 172 -15.29 -12.12 -0.90
N HIS A 173 -15.58 -11.39 0.18
CA HIS A 173 -15.44 -9.92 0.23
C HIS A 173 -13.98 -9.45 0.40
N VAL A 174 -13.06 -10.38 0.67
CA VAL A 174 -11.63 -10.10 0.84
C VAL A 174 -10.96 -10.20 -0.53
N PRO A 175 -10.42 -9.10 -1.08
CA PRO A 175 -9.92 -9.02 -2.46
C PRO A 175 -8.53 -9.65 -2.64
N PHE A 176 -8.25 -10.77 -1.95
CA PHE A 176 -6.97 -11.47 -2.01
C PHE A 176 -7.20 -12.95 -2.29
N GLY A 177 -6.40 -13.49 -3.21
CA GLY A 177 -6.43 -14.91 -3.57
C GLY A 177 -5.93 -15.83 -2.43
N PRO A 178 -6.02 -17.16 -2.63
CA PRO A 178 -5.38 -18.14 -1.75
C PRO A 178 -3.89 -17.85 -1.61
N VAL A 179 -3.31 -18.13 -0.43
CA VAL A 179 -1.85 -18.02 -0.24
C VAL A 179 -1.13 -18.93 -1.23
N VAL A 180 -0.15 -18.38 -1.93
CA VAL A 180 0.75 -19.14 -2.81
C VAL A 180 1.92 -19.65 -1.99
N ALA A 181 2.25 -20.94 -2.11
CA ALA A 181 3.39 -21.51 -1.42
C ALA A 181 4.71 -21.06 -2.05
N VAL A 182 5.65 -20.63 -1.22
CA VAL A 182 7.04 -20.29 -1.59
C VAL A 182 7.98 -20.93 -0.58
N ALA A 183 9.27 -21.04 -0.92
CA ALA A 183 10.27 -21.51 0.02
C ALA A 183 10.41 -20.53 1.21
N ASP A 184 10.78 -21.04 2.39
CA ASP A 184 10.93 -20.22 3.60
C ASP A 184 12.05 -19.17 3.47
N ASP A 185 13.03 -19.42 2.60
CA ASP A 185 14.14 -18.54 2.25
C ASP A 185 13.91 -17.76 0.94
N ALA A 186 12.69 -17.77 0.40
CA ALA A 186 12.35 -16.99 -0.78
C ALA A 186 12.60 -15.48 -0.52
N PRO A 187 12.92 -14.69 -1.58
CA PRO A 187 13.13 -13.25 -1.43
C PRO A 187 11.95 -12.54 -0.73
N PRO A 188 12.19 -11.47 0.03
CA PRO A 188 11.17 -10.79 0.84
C PRO A 188 9.88 -10.44 0.07
N TYR A 189 10.02 -9.88 -1.13
CA TYR A 189 8.84 -9.59 -1.97
C TYR A 189 8.10 -10.85 -2.40
N ALA A 190 8.79 -11.94 -2.73
CA ALA A 190 8.14 -13.20 -3.08
C ALA A 190 7.28 -13.71 -1.92
N GLN A 191 7.76 -13.61 -0.67
CA GLN A 191 6.96 -13.98 0.50
C GLN A 191 5.75 -13.05 0.71
N LEU A 192 5.94 -11.73 0.57
CA LEU A 192 4.88 -10.73 0.75
C LEU A 192 3.73 -10.92 -0.24
N VAL A 193 4.06 -11.06 -1.53
CA VAL A 193 3.04 -11.08 -2.60
C VAL A 193 2.39 -12.45 -2.71
N ALA A 194 3.13 -13.53 -2.44
CA ALA A 194 2.57 -14.88 -2.34
C ALA A 194 1.55 -15.00 -1.20
N TRP A 195 1.79 -14.35 -0.05
CA TRP A 195 0.80 -14.29 1.04
C TRP A 195 -0.50 -13.58 0.64
N GLN A 196 -0.44 -12.68 -0.32
CA GLN A 196 -1.57 -11.93 -0.87
C GLN A 196 -2.19 -12.63 -2.10
N GLY A 197 -1.71 -13.81 -2.46
CA GLY A 197 -2.25 -14.64 -3.53
C GLY A 197 -1.73 -14.33 -4.93
N ARG A 198 -0.65 -13.55 -5.05
CA ARG A 198 0.07 -13.32 -6.31
C ARG A 198 1.08 -14.44 -6.55
N GLN A 199 1.44 -14.66 -7.82
CA GLN A 199 2.49 -15.58 -8.23
C GLN A 199 3.83 -14.81 -8.38
N PRO A 200 4.83 -15.03 -7.50
CA PRO A 200 6.11 -14.31 -7.54
C PRO A 200 6.93 -14.48 -8.83
#